data_AF-A0A535FB15-F1
#
_entry.id   AF-A0A535FB15-F1
#
_cell.length_a   1.000
_cell.length_b   1.000
_cell.length_c   1.000
_cell.angle_alpha   90.00
_cell.angle_beta   90.00
_cell.angle_gamma   90.00
#
_symmetry.space_group_name_H-M   'P 1'
#
loop_
_entity.id
_entity.type
_entity.pdbx_description
1 polymer ?
#
loop_
_entity_poly.entity_id
_entity_poly.type
_entity_poly.pdbx_seq_one_letter_code
_entity_poly.pdbx_strand_id
1 'polypeptide(L)'
;MAISGVLKEQVGWYEATLPLKERRSRGHFSTPPRLVEHILDACGYTAAHDLTQIRVLDPACGSGNFLAGVAHRLVSFGTRTNLSQEELATLISRNVWGFDPDPVSCFLAEMQLRAIHCLPTDLHI
;
A
#
# COMPACT_ATOMS: atom_id res chain seq x y z
N MET A 1 -9.86 -7.81 -10.87
CA MET A 1 -10.94 -7.52 -9.91
C MET A 1 -11.13 -8.61 -8.83
N ALA A 2 -11.03 -9.91 -9.16
CA ALA A 2 -11.20 -11.00 -8.18
C ALA A 2 -10.07 -11.12 -7.12
N ILE A 3 -8.81 -10.83 -7.50
CA ILE A 3 -7.64 -10.99 -6.60
C ILE A 3 -7.69 -10.01 -5.41
N SER A 4 -8.17 -8.78 -5.64
CA SER A 4 -8.27 -7.76 -4.58
C SER A 4 -9.28 -8.12 -3.48
N GLY A 5 -10.35 -8.84 -3.82
CA GLY A 5 -11.34 -9.32 -2.84
C GLY A 5 -10.78 -10.40 -1.93
N VAL A 6 -10.13 -11.41 -2.52
CA VAL A 6 -9.49 -12.51 -1.77
C VAL A 6 -8.38 -11.99 -0.84
N LEU A 7 -7.56 -11.05 -1.31
CA LEU A 7 -6.52 -10.45 -0.48
C LEU A 7 -7.10 -9.67 0.72
N LYS A 8 -8.20 -8.93 0.53
CA LYS A 8 -8.88 -8.26 1.64
C LYS A 8 -9.42 -9.25 2.68
N GLU A 9 -9.96 -10.39 2.24
CA GLU A 9 -10.40 -11.45 3.14
C GLU A 9 -9.24 -12.08 3.91
N GLN A 10 -8.11 -12.34 3.24
CA GLN A 10 -6.90 -12.89 3.88
C GLN A 10 -6.29 -11.94 4.90
N VAL A 11 -6.18 -10.64 4.58
CA VAL A 11 -5.74 -9.61 5.53
C VAL A 11 -6.68 -9.56 6.74
N GLY A 12 -7.99 -9.51 6.51
CA GLY A 12 -8.97 -9.52 7.59
C GLY A 12 -8.90 -10.78 8.46
N TRP A 13 -8.67 -11.95 7.85
CA TRP A 13 -8.50 -13.21 8.57
C TRP A 13 -7.24 -13.22 9.44
N TYR A 14 -6.10 -12.73 8.92
CA TYR A 14 -4.86 -12.65 9.69
C TYR A 14 -5.04 -11.76 10.93
N GLU A 15 -5.60 -10.57 10.77
CA GLU A 15 -5.85 -9.66 11.89
C GLU A 15 -6.86 -10.23 12.91
N ALA A 16 -7.87 -10.97 12.44
CA ALA A 16 -8.94 -11.53 13.27
C ALA A 16 -8.52 -12.77 14.08
N THR A 17 -7.52 -13.52 13.62
CA THR A 17 -7.03 -14.72 14.30
C THR A 17 -6.08 -14.40 15.46
N LEU A 18 -5.51 -13.20 15.51
CA LEU A 18 -4.66 -12.77 16.61
C LEU A 18 -5.47 -12.51 17.88
N PRO A 19 -5.06 -13.07 19.04
CA PRO A 19 -5.69 -12.76 20.32
C PRO A 19 -5.68 -11.25 20.62
N LEU A 20 -6.73 -10.72 21.23
CA LEU A 20 -6.85 -9.28 21.53
C LEU A 20 -5.66 -8.73 22.34
N LYS A 21 -5.12 -9.53 23.27
CA LYS A 21 -3.94 -9.18 24.07
C LYS A 21 -2.71 -8.98 23.17
N GLU A 22 -2.53 -9.86 22.19
CA GLU A 22 -1.42 -9.80 21.24
C GLU A 22 -1.58 -8.63 20.26
N ARG A 23 -2.80 -8.39 19.76
CA ARG A 23 -3.11 -7.23 18.90
C ARG A 23 -2.78 -5.91 19.58
N ARG A 24 -3.10 -5.77 20.87
CA ARG A 24 -2.77 -4.58 21.65
C ARG A 24 -1.27 -4.43 21.89
N SER A 25 -0.56 -5.51 22.22
CA SER A 25 0.88 -5.42 22.46
C SER A 25 1.68 -5.16 21.19
N ARG A 26 1.21 -5.65 20.03
CA ARG A 26 1.88 -5.51 18.73
C ARG A 26 1.37 -4.34 17.88
N GLY A 27 0.32 -3.62 18.32
CA GLY A 27 -0.27 -2.52 17.56
C GLY A 27 -1.03 -2.94 16.30
N HIS A 28 -1.53 -4.18 16.26
CA HIS A 28 -2.12 -4.78 15.06
C HIS A 28 -3.58 -4.35 14.84
N PHE A 29 -3.73 -3.10 14.40
CA PHE A 29 -4.99 -2.46 14.05
C PHE A 29 -4.88 -1.79 12.68
N SER A 30 -5.58 -2.33 11.69
CA SER A 30 -5.62 -1.75 10.36
C SER A 30 -6.16 -0.32 10.36
N THR A 31 -5.43 0.57 9.70
CA THR A 31 -5.95 1.92 9.41
C THR A 31 -7.08 1.82 8.39
N PRO A 32 -8.31 2.29 8.69
CA PRO A 32 -9.43 2.20 7.76
C PRO A 32 -9.16 2.97 6.46
N PRO A 33 -9.63 2.50 5.28
CA PRO A 33 -9.35 3.14 3.99
C PRO A 33 -9.72 4.62 3.95
N ARG A 34 -10.84 5.02 4.56
CA ARG A 34 -11.25 6.43 4.63
C ARG A 34 -10.20 7.30 5.33
N LEU A 35 -9.59 6.79 6.41
CA LEU A 35 -8.58 7.52 7.17
C LEU A 35 -7.27 7.62 6.38
N VAL A 36 -6.89 6.56 5.66
CA VAL A 36 -5.74 6.59 4.72
C VAL A 36 -5.93 7.71 3.70
N GLU A 37 -7.08 7.77 3.02
CA GLU A 37 -7.34 8.82 2.02
C GLU A 37 -7.28 10.23 2.63
N HIS A 38 -7.88 10.44 3.81
CA HIS A 38 -7.85 11.75 4.48
C HIS A 38 -6.42 12.20 4.81
N ILE A 39 -5.58 11.26 5.27
CA ILE A 39 -4.19 11.57 5.62
C ILE A 39 -3.37 11.88 4.36
N LEU A 40 -3.53 11.09 3.29
CA LEU A 40 -2.84 11.35 2.02
C LEU A 40 -3.26 12.71 1.41
N ASP A 41 -4.54 13.08 1.53
CA ASP A 41 -5.03 14.41 1.14
C ASP A 41 -4.39 15.52 1.98
N ALA A 42 -4.35 15.35 3.31
CA ALA A 42 -3.74 16.32 4.21
C ALA A 42 -2.23 16.50 3.96
N CYS A 43 -1.54 15.44 3.52
CA CYS A 43 -0.14 15.50 3.11
C CYS A 43 0.07 16.10 1.70
N GLY A 44 -1.00 16.42 0.97
CA GLY A 44 -0.91 16.91 -0.40
C GLY A 44 -0.51 15.84 -1.42
N TYR A 45 -0.46 14.56 -1.03
CA TYR A 45 -0.14 13.44 -1.91
C TYR A 45 -1.35 13.09 -2.77
N THR A 46 -1.73 13.95 -3.70
CA THR A 46 -2.93 13.79 -4.55
C THR A 46 -2.55 13.55 -6.00
N ALA A 47 -3.38 12.82 -6.75
CA ALA A 47 -3.14 12.53 -8.16
C ALA A 47 -3.19 13.77 -9.09
N ALA A 48 -3.52 14.95 -8.54
CA ALA A 48 -3.46 16.22 -9.26
C ALA A 48 -2.06 16.84 -9.26
N HIS A 49 -1.18 16.46 -8.33
CA HIS A 49 0.21 16.92 -8.27
C HIS A 49 1.14 15.99 -9.05
N ASP A 50 2.33 16.49 -9.39
CA ASP A 50 3.41 15.65 -9.91
C ASP A 50 3.94 14.76 -8.80
N LEU A 51 3.65 13.46 -8.89
CA LEU A 51 4.07 12.46 -7.92
C LEU A 51 5.39 11.78 -8.30
N THR A 52 6.00 12.12 -9.45
CA THR A 52 7.18 11.40 -9.97
C THR A 52 8.36 11.48 -9.01
N GLN A 53 8.57 12.61 -8.34
CA GLN A 53 9.71 12.82 -7.44
C GLN A 53 9.38 12.62 -5.95
N ILE A 54 8.13 12.28 -5.61
CA ILE A 54 7.71 12.16 -4.21
C ILE A 54 7.88 10.72 -3.75
N ARG A 55 8.76 10.51 -2.76
CA ARG A 55 8.97 9.21 -2.11
C ARG A 55 8.15 9.14 -0.83
N VAL A 56 7.47 8.01 -0.64
CA VAL A 56 6.66 7.72 0.55
C VAL A 56 7.29 6.54 1.29
N LEU A 57 7.41 6.71 2.60
CA LEU A 57 7.91 5.72 3.53
C LEU A 57 6.85 5.47 4.60
N ASP A 58 6.42 4.24 4.75
CA ASP A 58 5.63 3.78 5.89
C ASP A 58 6.49 2.87 6.79
N PRO A 59 6.96 3.35 7.95
CA PRO A 59 7.90 2.63 8.81
C PRO A 59 7.25 1.53 9.68
N ALA A 60 5.93 1.38 9.62
CA ALA A 60 5.16 0.34 10.31
C ALA A 60 3.95 -0.03 9.44
N CYS A 61 4.24 -0.52 8.23
CA CYS A 61 3.25 -0.57 7.15
C CYS A 61 2.13 -1.59 7.36
N GLY A 62 2.31 -2.52 8.30
CA GLY A 62 1.38 -3.63 8.50
C GLY A 62 1.09 -4.33 7.18
N SER A 63 -0.19 -4.63 6.93
CA SER A 63 -0.66 -5.23 5.68
C SER A 63 -0.71 -4.27 4.48
N GLY A 64 -0.18 -3.05 4.60
CA GLY A 64 0.08 -2.16 3.46
C GLY A 64 -1.04 -1.18 3.10
N ASN A 65 -2.03 -0.91 3.96
CA ASN A 65 -3.17 -0.05 3.59
C ASN A 65 -2.74 1.35 3.11
N PHE A 66 -1.75 1.98 3.76
CA PHE A 66 -1.19 3.26 3.29
C PHE A 66 -0.45 3.11 1.97
N LEU A 67 0.39 2.08 1.83
CA LEU A 67 1.13 1.79 0.60
C LEU A 67 0.19 1.56 -0.59
N ALA A 68 -0.92 0.86 -0.37
CA ALA A 68 -1.96 0.67 -1.38
C ALA A 68 -2.65 1.98 -1.77
N GLY A 69 -2.97 2.84 -0.79
CA GLY A 69 -3.49 4.19 -1.06
C GLY A 69 -2.53 5.03 -1.90
N VAL A 70 -1.24 5.01 -1.56
CA VAL A 70 -0.17 5.67 -2.32
C VAL A 70 -0.09 5.13 -3.75
N ALA A 71 -0.06 3.81 -3.92
CA ALA A 71 0.02 3.17 -5.23
C ALA A 71 -1.22 3.47 -6.10
N HIS A 72 -2.43 3.46 -5.53
CA HIS A 72 -3.64 3.85 -6.25
C HIS A 72 -3.59 5.30 -6.74
N ARG A 73 -3.01 6.22 -5.96
CA ARG A 73 -2.83 7.62 -6.37
C ARG A 73 -1.76 7.78 -7.43
N LEU A 74 -0.66 7.00 -7.36
CA LEU A 74 0.33 6.93 -8.44
C LEU A 74 -0.26 6.40 -9.75
N VAL A 75 -1.07 5.34 -9.70
CA VAL A 75 -1.77 4.80 -10.87
C VAL A 75 -2.71 5.86 -11.46
N SER A 76 -3.45 6.58 -10.61
CA SER A 76 -4.36 7.64 -11.04
C SER A 76 -3.61 8.82 -11.68
N PHE A 77 -2.47 9.21 -11.11
CA PHE A 77 -1.57 10.20 -11.69
C PHE A 77 -1.04 9.73 -13.05
N GLY A 78 -0.46 8.53 -13.12
CA GLY A 78 0.10 7.96 -14.34
C GLY A 78 -0.92 7.83 -15.46
N THR A 79 -2.16 7.44 -15.13
CA THR A 79 -3.27 7.39 -16.10
C THR A 79 -3.58 8.78 -16.67
N ARG A 80 -3.59 9.82 -15.84
CA ARG A 80 -3.84 11.21 -16.28
C ARG A 80 -2.71 11.78 -17.13
N THR A 81 -1.48 11.34 -16.89
CA THR A 81 -0.28 11.81 -17.60
C THR A 81 0.17 10.87 -18.71
N ASN A 82 -0.62 9.84 -19.03
CA ASN A 82 -0.33 8.82 -20.05
C ASN A 82 1.02 8.10 -19.85
N LEU A 83 1.38 7.79 -18.60
CA LEU A 83 2.52 6.92 -18.33
C LEU A 83 2.24 5.50 -18.82
N SER A 84 3.26 4.85 -19.35
CA SER A 84 3.22 3.41 -19.61
C SER A 84 3.13 2.62 -18.30
N GLN A 85 2.75 1.35 -18.41
CA GLN A 85 2.71 0.48 -17.24
C GLN A 85 4.12 0.28 -16.67
N GLU A 86 5.14 0.21 -17.53
CA GLU A 86 6.54 0.07 -17.15
C GLU A 86 7.05 1.30 -16.40
N GLU A 87 6.68 2.51 -16.84
CA GLU A 87 7.00 3.75 -16.16
C GLU A 87 6.33 3.81 -14.77
N LEU A 88 5.06 3.42 -14.69
CA LEU A 88 4.33 3.38 -13.43
C LEU A 88 4.92 2.35 -12.46
N ALA A 89 5.26 1.16 -12.95
CA ALA A 89 5.93 0.11 -12.18
C ALA A 89 7.29 0.60 -11.63
N THR A 90 8.06 1.29 -12.46
CA THR A 90 9.33 1.93 -12.06
C THR A 90 9.11 2.98 -10.97
N LEU A 91 8.08 3.82 -11.11
CA LEU A 91 7.74 4.82 -10.09
C LEU A 91 7.32 4.18 -8.77
N ILE A 92 6.51 3.12 -8.80
CA ILE A 92 6.08 2.42 -7.58
C ILE A 92 7.29 1.82 -6.87
N SER A 93 8.14 1.08 -7.58
CA SER A 93 9.37 0.48 -7.03
C SER A 93 10.29 1.55 -6.42
N ARG A 94 10.50 2.67 -7.11
CA ARG A 94 11.41 3.74 -6.65
C ARG A 94 10.85 4.53 -5.48
N ASN A 95 9.54 4.79 -5.47
CA ASN A 95 8.94 5.79 -4.61
C ASN A 95 8.16 5.22 -3.42
N VAL A 96 7.82 3.94 -3.40
CA VAL A 96 6.99 3.34 -2.33
C VAL A 96 7.82 2.40 -1.49
N TRP A 97 7.96 2.74 -0.20
CA TRP A 97 8.79 2.02 0.76
C TRP A 97 7.96 1.67 2.01
N GLY A 98 7.96 0.40 2.39
CA GLY A 98 7.34 -0.11 3.60
C GLY A 98 8.38 -0.77 4.50
N PHE A 99 8.13 -0.76 5.80
CA PHE A 99 8.84 -1.62 6.75
C PHE A 99 7.84 -2.08 7.80
N ASP A 100 7.93 -3.35 8.19
CA ASP A 100 7.22 -3.87 9.35
C ASP A 100 8.07 -4.98 10.01
N PRO A 101 8.11 -5.09 11.34
CA PRO A 101 8.78 -6.21 12.00
C PRO A 101 8.07 -7.56 11.78
N ASP A 102 6.82 -7.58 11.34
CA ASP A 102 6.04 -8.79 11.12
C ASP A 102 6.13 -9.26 9.65
N PRO A 103 6.86 -10.36 9.35
CA PRO A 103 7.09 -10.79 7.97
C PRO A 103 5.80 -11.21 7.24
N VAL A 104 4.77 -11.65 7.97
CA VAL A 104 3.45 -11.95 7.37
C VAL A 104 2.77 -10.67 6.91
N SER A 105 2.90 -9.58 7.68
CA SER A 105 2.38 -8.26 7.31
C SER A 105 3.07 -7.72 6.05
N CYS A 106 4.41 -7.76 6.01
CA CYS A 106 5.19 -7.41 4.82
C CYS A 106 4.75 -8.19 3.58
N PHE A 107 4.58 -9.52 3.71
CA PHE A 107 4.11 -10.37 2.61
C PHE A 107 2.71 -9.94 2.10
N LEU A 108 1.78 -9.65 3.01
CA LEU A 108 0.43 -9.19 2.64
C LEU A 108 0.46 -7.81 1.96
N ALA A 109 1.30 -6.90 2.44
CA ALA A 109 1.51 -5.59 1.84
C ALA A 109 2.09 -5.70 0.42
N GLU A 110 3.09 -6.55 0.20
CA GLU A 110 3.61 -6.83 -1.14
C GLU A 110 2.54 -7.38 -2.07
N MET A 111 1.74 -8.35 -1.61
CA MET A 111 0.66 -8.92 -2.40
C MET A 111 -0.38 -7.86 -2.78
N GLN A 112 -0.68 -6.95 -1.86
CA GLN A 112 -1.60 -5.84 -2.12
C GLN A 112 -1.06 -4.89 -3.20
N LEU A 113 0.23 -4.52 -3.15
CA LEU A 113 0.85 -3.69 -4.19
C LEU A 113 0.90 -4.38 -5.55
N ARG A 114 1.30 -5.65 -5.60
CA ARG A 114 1.35 -6.43 -6.85
C ARG A 114 -0.02 -6.55 -7.52
N ALA A 115 -1.08 -6.65 -6.73
CA ALA A 115 -2.46 -6.68 -7.23
C ALA A 115 -2.91 -5.34 -7.87
N ILE A 116 -2.22 -4.24 -7.59
CA ILE A 116 -2.52 -2.91 -8.13
C ILE A 116 -1.87 -2.71 -9.51
N HIS A 117 -0.62 -3.13 -9.71
CA HIS A 117 0.13 -2.77 -10.93
C HIS A 117 0.57 -3.94 -11.83
N CYS A 118 0.23 -5.21 -11.55
CA CYS A 118 0.36 -6.41 -12.42
C CYS A 118 1.73 -6.72 -13.06
N LEU A 119 2.71 -5.83 -13.00
CA LEU A 119 4.05 -5.99 -13.52
C LEU A 119 5.01 -6.46 -12.43
N PRO A 120 6.03 -7.27 -12.76
CA PRO A 120 7.11 -7.58 -11.85
C PRO A 120 7.85 -6.29 -11.48
N THR A 121 7.90 -5.98 -10.19
CA THR A 121 8.72 -4.90 -9.63
C THR A 121 9.43 -5.38 -8.38
N ASP A 122 10.63 -4.85 -8.17
CA ASP A 122 11.33 -4.96 -6.90
C ASP A 122 10.66 -3.98 -5.92
N LEU A 123 9.95 -4.55 -4.94
CA LEU A 123 9.31 -3.77 -3.87
C LEU A 123 10.25 -3.72 -2.67
N HIS A 124 10.24 -2.59 -1.97
CA HIS A 124 10.99 -2.40 -0.74
C HIS A 124 10.00 -2.42 0.44
N ILE A 125 9.61 -3.61 0.89
CA ILE A 125 8.69 -3.85 2.03
C ILE A 125 9.33 -4.84 3.01
#